data_AF-A0A1W9RM79-F1
#
_entry.id   AF-A0A1W9RM79-F1
#
_cell.length_a   1.000
_cell.length_b   1.000
_cell.length_c   1.000
_cell.angle_alpha   90.00
_cell.angle_beta   90.00
_cell.angle_gamma   90.00
#
_symmetry.space_group_name_H-M   'P 1'
#
loop_
_entity.id
_entity.type
_entity.pdbx_description
1 polymer ?
#
loop_
_entity_poly.entity_id
_entity_poly.type
_entity_poly.pdbx_seq_one_letter_code
_entity_poly.pdbx_strand_id
1 'polypeptide(L)'
;MDIKQNNRQFALLIYFALVSFILFFQIYPATSQVAGTEKRYIRIGSLQSHFSAYGSERAWNNSYYEGLIWPADYLQQDNAVIKRAWIAVQDFTNPEGKHYDYYGIYFARDEYVDVSLFPMELKQSAKFAPPMVYVDGNNISAIYSGDIDEINPDQIADRIITNVVNTSMGLT
;
A
#
# COMPACT_ATOMS: atom_id res chain seq x y z
N MET A 1 -33.13 40.78 -34.91
CA MET A 1 -32.24 39.61 -34.84
C MET A 1 -31.66 39.59 -33.43
N ASP A 2 -31.96 38.53 -32.68
CA ASP A 2 -32.37 38.60 -31.27
C ASP A 2 -31.21 38.39 -30.27
N ILE A 3 -30.85 39.42 -29.50
CA ILE A 3 -29.77 39.40 -28.49
C ILE A 3 -29.96 38.26 -27.46
N LYS A 4 -31.22 37.91 -27.15
CA LYS A 4 -31.56 36.81 -26.23
C LYS A 4 -31.17 35.43 -26.76
N GLN A 5 -31.20 35.23 -28.07
CA GLN A 5 -30.85 33.95 -28.69
C GLN A 5 -29.33 33.73 -28.64
N ASN A 6 -28.55 34.80 -28.80
CA ASN A 6 -27.08 34.75 -28.72
C ASN A 6 -26.60 34.43 -27.29
N ASN A 7 -27.25 35.00 -26.27
CA ASN A 7 -26.91 34.73 -24.86
C ASN A 7 -27.21 33.27 -24.45
N ARG A 8 -28.27 32.66 -24.99
CA ARG A 8 -28.58 31.24 -24.77
C ARG A 8 -27.55 30.31 -25.41
N GLN A 9 -27.12 30.61 -26.63
CA GLN A 9 -26.07 29.84 -27.32
C GLN A 9 -24.73 29.94 -26.58
N PHE A 10 -24.38 31.13 -26.08
CA PHE A 10 -23.19 31.34 -25.28
C PHE A 10 -23.22 30.58 -23.94
N ALA A 11 -24.36 30.58 -23.24
CA ALA A 11 -24.54 29.82 -22.01
C ALA A 11 -24.46 28.30 -22.25
N LEU A 12 -25.02 27.80 -23.36
CA LEU A 12 -24.90 26.39 -23.75
C LEU A 12 -23.45 26.01 -24.07
N LEU A 13 -22.70 26.86 -24.77
CA LEU A 13 -21.28 26.63 -25.05
C LEU A 13 -20.45 26.55 -23.77
N ILE A 14 -20.68 27.45 -22.81
CA ILE A 14 -20.03 27.39 -21.49
C ILE A 14 -20.40 26.10 -20.76
N TYR A 15 -21.67 25.71 -20.79
CA TYR A 15 -22.13 24.47 -20.17
C TYR A 15 -21.44 23.24 -20.79
N PHE A 16 -21.38 23.15 -22.11
CA PHE A 16 -20.68 22.06 -22.81
C PHE A 16 -19.17 22.06 -22.51
N ALA A 17 -18.54 23.24 -22.43
CA ALA A 17 -17.13 23.36 -22.06
C ALA A 17 -16.87 22.88 -20.62
N LEU A 18 -17.73 23.23 -19.67
CA LEU A 18 -17.63 22.78 -18.27
C LEU A 18 -17.84 21.27 -18.13
N VAL A 19 -18.85 20.71 -18.82
CA VAL A 19 -19.08 19.25 -18.82
C VAL A 19 -17.89 18.52 -19.44
N SER A 20 -17.35 19.03 -20.56
CA SER A 20 -16.16 18.44 -21.20
C SER A 20 -14.93 18.51 -20.29
N PHE A 21 -14.74 19.60 -19.55
CA PHE A 21 -13.65 19.76 -18.59
C PHE A 21 -13.74 18.77 -17.43
N ILE A 22 -14.94 18.56 -16.88
CA ILE A 22 -15.18 17.58 -15.80
C ILE A 22 -14.93 16.16 -16.31
N LEU A 23 -15.40 15.83 -17.51
CA LEU A 23 -15.18 14.51 -18.11
C LEU A 23 -13.69 14.25 -18.41
N PHE A 24 -12.93 15.27 -18.82
CA PHE A 24 -11.48 15.15 -19.03
C PHE A 24 -10.69 14.94 -17.72
N PHE A 25 -11.12 15.57 -16.62
CA PHE A 25 -10.44 15.44 -15.33
C PHE A 25 -10.63 14.06 -14.67
N GLN A 26 -11.70 13.33 -15.01
CA GLN A 26 -11.95 11.99 -14.47
C GLN A 26 -11.06 10.89 -15.08
N ILE A 27 -10.32 11.18 -16.16
CA ILE A 27 -9.52 10.19 -16.89
C ILE A 27 -8.10 10.06 -16.32
N TYR A 28 -7.66 11.01 -15.49
CA TYR A 28 -6.36 10.91 -14.85
C TYR A 28 -6.49 10.11 -13.55
N PRO A 29 -5.94 8.88 -13.47
CA PRO A 29 -5.84 8.21 -12.19
C PRO A 29 -4.95 9.08 -11.28
N ALA A 30 -5.56 9.69 -10.27
CA ALA A 30 -4.80 10.26 -9.18
C ALA A 30 -4.09 9.08 -8.49
N THR A 31 -2.77 9.02 -8.59
CA THR A 31 -1.97 8.08 -7.79
C THR A 31 -2.06 8.53 -6.34
N SER A 32 -3.00 7.95 -5.61
CA SER A 32 -3.12 8.16 -4.18
C SER A 32 -2.08 7.32 -3.45
N GLN A 33 -1.57 7.87 -2.35
CA GLN A 33 -0.83 7.12 -1.36
C GLN A 33 -1.68 5.94 -0.87
N VAL A 34 -1.04 4.80 -0.63
CA VAL A 34 -1.65 3.65 0.05
C VAL A 34 -1.74 3.98 1.53
N ALA A 35 -2.87 3.64 2.18
CA ALA A 35 -3.01 3.90 3.60
C ALA A 35 -1.93 3.16 4.40
N GLY A 36 -1.31 3.81 5.38
CA GLY A 36 -0.27 3.19 6.21
C GLY A 36 -0.74 1.97 7.01
N THR A 37 -2.06 1.84 7.22
CA THR A 37 -2.69 0.69 7.88
C THR A 37 -2.84 -0.53 6.97
N GLU A 38 -2.63 -0.39 5.66
CA GLU A 38 -2.71 -1.49 4.72
C GLU A 38 -1.66 -2.55 5.03
N LYS A 39 -2.08 -3.80 4.90
CA LYS A 39 -1.24 -4.98 5.11
C LYS A 39 -1.41 -5.94 3.94
N ARG A 40 -0.36 -6.70 3.66
CA ARG A 40 -0.41 -7.91 2.83
C ARG A 40 0.06 -9.09 3.66
N TYR A 41 -0.56 -10.23 3.43
CA TYR A 41 -0.27 -11.44 4.16
C TYR A 41 0.22 -12.52 3.21
N ILE A 42 1.39 -13.07 3.52
CA ILE A 42 1.90 -14.28 2.89
C ILE A 42 1.35 -15.46 3.70
N ARG A 43 0.59 -16.34 3.05
CA ARG A 43 0.05 -17.57 3.64
C ARG A 43 0.33 -18.75 2.70
N ILE A 44 1.41 -19.47 2.97
CA ILE A 44 1.86 -20.62 2.15
C ILE A 44 2.13 -21.81 3.06
N GLY A 45 1.22 -22.79 3.05
CA GLY A 45 1.30 -23.93 3.94
C GLY A 45 1.39 -23.49 5.40
N SER A 46 2.41 -23.99 6.11
CA SER A 46 2.66 -23.64 7.51
C SER A 46 3.47 -22.35 7.70
N LEU A 47 3.88 -21.67 6.63
CA LEU A 47 4.58 -20.37 6.71
C LEU A 47 3.56 -19.24 6.55
N GLN A 48 3.45 -18.40 7.58
CA GLN A 48 2.62 -17.21 7.55
C GLN A 48 3.41 -15.98 7.99
N SER A 49 3.20 -14.84 7.33
CA SER A 49 3.74 -13.54 7.73
C SER A 49 2.84 -12.42 7.23
N HIS A 50 3.04 -11.21 7.75
CA HIS A 50 2.41 -9.99 7.25
C HIS A 50 3.48 -8.94 6.93
N PHE A 51 3.09 -7.99 6.08
CA PHE A 51 3.92 -6.86 5.66
C PHE A 51 3.04 -5.61 5.63
N SER A 52 3.51 -4.55 6.27
CA SER A 52 2.80 -3.26 6.32
C SER A 52 3.16 -2.37 5.14
N ALA A 53 2.28 -1.44 4.79
CA ALA A 53 2.53 -0.49 3.70
C ALA A 53 3.72 0.43 3.95
N TYR A 54 4.07 0.69 5.22
CA TYR A 54 5.23 1.51 5.58
C TYR A 54 6.52 0.71 5.78
N GLY A 55 6.55 -0.57 5.39
CA GLY A 55 7.79 -1.36 5.26
C GLY A 55 8.38 -1.93 6.55
N SER A 56 7.66 -1.88 7.67
CA SER A 56 8.13 -2.39 8.96
C SER A 56 7.03 -3.10 9.74
N GLU A 57 7.36 -4.27 10.30
CA GLU A 57 6.44 -5.04 11.12
C GLU A 57 6.63 -4.72 12.60
N ARG A 58 5.51 -4.45 13.27
CA ARG A 58 5.44 -4.23 14.70
C ARG A 58 4.98 -5.51 15.37
N ALA A 59 5.73 -5.91 16.40
CA ALA A 59 5.43 -7.08 17.24
C ALA A 59 4.00 -7.16 17.70
N TRP A 60 3.50 -6.10 18.34
CA TRP A 60 2.31 -6.18 19.18
C TRP A 60 1.19 -5.34 18.60
N ASN A 61 0.07 -5.99 18.27
CA ASN A 61 -1.14 -5.36 17.72
C ASN A 61 -2.15 -4.94 18.81
N ASN A 62 -1.71 -4.79 20.07
CA ASN A 62 -2.54 -4.58 21.26
C ASN A 62 -3.28 -5.82 21.81
N SER A 63 -3.19 -6.98 21.14
CA SER A 63 -3.82 -8.24 21.60
C SER A 63 -2.86 -9.44 21.60
N TYR A 64 -2.04 -9.58 20.57
CA TYR A 64 -1.08 -10.69 20.40
C TYR A 64 0.12 -10.26 19.56
N TYR A 65 1.13 -11.13 19.48
CA TYR A 65 2.26 -10.92 18.58
C TYR A 65 1.88 -11.26 17.14
N GLU A 66 2.16 -10.36 16.21
CA GLU A 66 2.01 -10.59 14.77
C GLU A 66 3.38 -10.59 14.10
N GLY A 67 3.60 -11.51 13.17
CA GLY A 67 4.87 -11.61 12.46
C GLY A 67 4.97 -12.88 11.64
N LEU A 68 6.21 -13.31 11.39
CA LEU A 68 6.51 -14.59 10.77
C LEU A 68 6.28 -15.71 11.77
N ILE A 69 5.40 -16.64 11.41
CA ILE A 69 5.04 -17.82 12.18
C ILE A 69 5.35 -19.06 11.35
N TRP A 70 6.05 -20.01 11.97
CA TRP A 70 6.35 -21.31 11.37
C TRP A 70 6.69 -22.35 12.46
N PRO A 71 6.02 -23.51 12.50
CA PRO A 71 4.80 -23.86 11.77
C PRO A 71 3.55 -23.12 12.29
N ALA A 72 2.79 -22.48 11.40
CA ALA A 72 1.61 -21.69 11.72
C ALA A 72 0.39 -22.49 12.21
N ASP A 73 0.44 -23.82 12.13
CA ASP A 73 -0.61 -24.71 12.62
C ASP A 73 -0.67 -24.78 14.15
N TYR A 74 0.39 -24.34 14.84
CA TYR A 74 0.49 -24.40 16.30
C TYR A 74 0.57 -23.00 16.91
N LEU A 75 0.07 -22.88 18.14
CA LEU A 75 0.17 -21.64 18.90
C LEU A 75 1.63 -21.35 19.28
N GLN A 76 1.94 -20.05 19.43
CA GLN A 76 3.22 -19.56 19.94
C GLN A 76 4.44 -19.99 19.12
N GLN A 77 4.28 -20.14 17.79
CA GLN A 77 5.36 -20.43 16.84
C GLN A 77 5.89 -19.16 16.14
N ASP A 78 5.81 -18.03 16.83
CA ASP A 78 6.30 -16.75 16.36
C ASP A 78 7.84 -16.80 16.27
N ASN A 79 8.39 -16.65 15.07
CA ASN A 79 9.84 -16.71 14.83
C ASN A 79 10.46 -15.33 14.63
N ALA A 80 9.72 -14.40 13.99
CA ALA A 80 10.17 -13.03 13.79
C ALA A 80 8.99 -12.07 13.81
N VAL A 81 8.90 -11.27 14.88
CA VAL A 81 7.73 -10.41 15.15
C VAL A 81 8.04 -8.93 15.06
N ILE A 82 9.31 -8.54 14.96
CA ILE A 82 9.71 -7.14 14.80
C ILE A 82 10.70 -7.04 13.67
N LYS A 83 10.41 -6.17 12.71
CA LYS A 83 11.38 -5.74 11.70
C LYS A 83 11.53 -4.24 11.78
N ARG A 84 12.76 -3.77 11.96
CA ARG A 84 13.10 -2.36 12.06
C ARG A 84 14.26 -2.07 11.12
N ALA A 85 14.13 -1.01 10.34
CA ALA A 85 15.16 -0.55 9.44
C ALA A 85 15.35 0.96 9.62
N TRP A 86 16.53 1.47 9.31
CA TRP A 86 16.78 2.90 9.24
C TRP A 86 17.65 3.20 8.03
N ILE A 87 17.48 4.41 7.52
CA ILE A 87 18.33 4.99 6.48
C ILE A 87 18.84 6.33 7.00
N ALA A 88 20.07 6.68 6.65
CA ALA A 88 20.69 7.92 7.08
C ALA A 88 21.60 8.47 5.99
N VAL A 89 21.68 9.79 5.92
CA VAL A 89 22.56 10.55 5.02
C VAL A 89 23.28 11.65 5.79
N GLN A 90 24.37 12.12 5.21
CA GLN A 90 25.11 13.30 5.67
C GLN A 90 24.77 14.49 4.79
N ASP A 91 24.99 15.70 5.32
CA ASP A 91 24.88 16.97 4.57
C ASP A 91 23.51 17.17 3.88
N PHE A 92 22.42 16.91 4.62
CA PHE A 92 21.06 17.00 4.09
C PHE A 92 20.45 18.38 4.36
N THR A 93 19.85 18.97 3.33
CA THR A 93 19.04 20.18 3.47
C THR A 93 17.61 19.84 3.09
N ASN A 94 16.67 20.06 4.02
CA ASN A 94 15.26 19.74 3.79
C ASN A 94 14.58 20.77 2.87
N PRO A 95 13.35 20.51 2.39
CA PRO A 95 12.61 21.44 1.53
C PRO A 95 12.38 22.83 2.14
N GLU A 96 12.34 22.94 3.47
CA GLU A 96 12.22 24.21 4.19
C GLU A 96 13.55 24.98 4.30
N GLY A 97 14.65 24.44 3.76
CA GLY A 97 15.98 25.07 3.75
C GLY A 97 16.80 24.87 5.02
N LYS A 98 16.35 24.03 5.96
CA LYS A 98 17.11 23.68 7.16
C LYS A 98 18.15 22.61 6.85
N HIS A 99 19.39 22.90 7.22
CA HIS A 99 20.51 21.99 7.07
C HIS A 99 20.66 21.05 8.28
N TYR A 100 21.07 19.82 8.00
CA TYR A 100 21.36 18.76 8.95
C TYR A 100 22.67 18.08 8.55
N ASP A 101 23.68 18.13 9.45
CA ASP A 101 24.94 17.41 9.25
C ASP A 101 24.70 15.89 9.10
N TYR A 102 23.71 15.38 9.82
CA TYR A 102 23.22 14.00 9.74
C TYR A 102 21.70 13.98 9.78
N TYR A 103 21.06 13.33 8.81
CA TYR A 103 19.62 13.15 8.75
C TYR A 103 19.26 11.67 8.62
N GLY A 104 18.36 11.20 9.48
CA GLY A 104 17.99 9.79 9.57
C GLY A 104 16.48 9.59 9.63
N ILE A 105 16.02 8.52 8.98
CA ILE A 105 14.62 8.08 8.98
C ILE A 105 14.56 6.66 9.53
N TYR A 106 13.51 6.38 10.29
CA TYR A 106 13.32 5.11 10.96
C TYR A 106 11.99 4.46 10.56
N PHE A 107 12.08 3.20 10.10
CA PHE A 107 10.96 2.35 9.74
C PHE A 107 10.59 1.51 10.96
N ALA A 108 9.51 1.89 11.64
CA ALA A 108 9.14 1.23 12.90
C ALA A 108 7.65 1.19 13.22
N ARG A 109 6.91 2.24 12.86
CA ARG A 109 5.50 2.42 13.22
C ARG A 109 4.79 3.27 12.17
N ASP A 110 3.47 3.11 12.15
CA ASP A 110 2.52 3.93 11.41
C ASP A 110 2.54 5.41 11.82
N GLU A 111 2.96 5.74 13.05
CA GLU A 111 3.14 7.12 13.54
C GLU A 111 4.06 7.99 12.66
N TYR A 112 4.92 7.38 11.82
CA TYR A 112 5.82 8.08 10.90
C TYR A 112 5.26 8.22 9.48
N VAL A 113 4.10 7.64 9.20
CA VAL A 113 3.37 7.81 7.95
C VAL A 113 2.92 9.26 7.85
N ASP A 114 3.07 9.85 6.67
CA ASP A 114 2.79 11.27 6.36
C ASP A 114 3.72 12.27 7.07
N VAL A 115 4.69 11.78 7.85
CA VAL A 115 5.73 12.57 8.51
C VAL A 115 7.06 12.39 7.82
N SER A 116 7.53 11.15 7.70
CA SER A 116 8.81 10.80 7.06
C SER A 116 8.71 9.62 6.11
N LEU A 117 7.61 8.86 6.16
CA LEU A 117 7.32 7.72 5.31
C LEU A 117 6.01 7.97 4.55
N PHE A 118 6.00 7.69 3.26
CA PHE A 118 4.88 7.92 2.37
C PHE A 118 4.64 6.66 1.51
N PRO A 119 3.84 5.69 2.00
CA PRO A 119 3.58 4.44 1.29
C PRO A 119 2.93 4.61 -0.09
N MET A 120 3.62 4.23 -1.15
CA MET A 120 3.12 4.41 -2.52
C MET A 120 2.55 3.13 -3.12
N GLU A 121 3.10 1.97 -2.74
CA GLU A 121 2.64 0.68 -3.22
C GLU A 121 2.78 -0.39 -2.14
N LEU A 122 1.76 -1.23 -2.05
CA LEU A 122 1.83 -2.51 -1.37
C LEU A 122 1.03 -3.54 -2.18
N LYS A 123 1.73 -4.44 -2.86
CA LYS A 123 1.14 -5.48 -3.71
C LYS A 123 1.73 -6.85 -3.42
N GLN A 124 0.96 -7.89 -3.69
CA GLN A 124 1.39 -9.27 -3.63
C GLN A 124 1.16 -9.96 -4.98
N SER A 125 2.21 -10.53 -5.57
CA SER A 125 2.10 -11.47 -6.68
C SER A 125 2.28 -12.91 -6.20
N ALA A 126 1.57 -13.84 -6.83
CA ALA A 126 1.56 -15.24 -6.47
C ALA A 126 1.85 -16.15 -7.67
N LYS A 127 2.60 -17.23 -7.44
CA LYS A 127 2.93 -18.20 -8.49
C LYS A 127 1.72 -19.03 -8.94
N PHE A 128 0.81 -19.26 -8.00
CA PHE A 128 -0.41 -20.04 -8.22
C PHE A 128 -1.52 -19.52 -7.31
N ALA A 129 -2.76 -19.69 -7.77
CA ALA A 129 -3.96 -19.33 -7.01
C ALA A 129 -4.02 -20.09 -5.68
N PRO A 130 -4.54 -19.47 -4.61
CA PRO A 130 -4.71 -20.12 -3.33
C PRO A 130 -5.78 -21.24 -3.43
N PRO A 131 -5.66 -22.32 -2.63
CA PRO A 131 -6.64 -23.38 -2.62
C PRO A 131 -8.00 -22.90 -2.08
N MET A 132 -9.07 -23.38 -2.72
CA MET A 132 -10.44 -23.13 -2.29
C MET A 132 -10.91 -24.24 -1.37
N VAL A 133 -11.27 -23.90 -0.14
CA VAL A 133 -11.71 -24.86 0.87
C VAL A 133 -13.18 -24.59 1.23
N TYR A 134 -13.96 -25.66 1.22
CA TYR A 134 -15.38 -25.65 1.57
C TYR A 134 -15.62 -26.51 2.81
N VAL A 135 -16.37 -25.98 3.77
CA VAL A 135 -16.85 -26.72 4.94
C VAL A 135 -18.36 -26.58 4.99
N ASP A 136 -19.07 -27.71 4.95
CA ASP A 136 -20.53 -27.76 4.92
C ASP A 136 -21.16 -26.90 3.82
N GLY A 137 -20.51 -26.86 2.65
CA GLY A 137 -20.92 -26.06 1.49
C GLY A 137 -20.54 -24.58 1.56
N ASN A 138 -19.99 -24.09 2.67
CA ASN A 138 -19.54 -22.71 2.82
C ASN A 138 -18.08 -22.56 2.41
N ASN A 139 -17.78 -21.59 1.54
CA ASN A 139 -16.41 -21.25 1.15
C ASN A 139 -15.69 -20.51 2.29
N ILE A 140 -14.87 -21.22 3.05
CA ILE A 140 -14.11 -20.63 4.16
C ILE A 140 -12.86 -19.88 3.68
N SER A 141 -12.38 -20.12 2.46
CA SER A 141 -11.25 -19.39 1.87
C SER A 141 -11.63 -17.97 1.41
N ALA A 142 -12.92 -17.63 1.34
CA ALA A 142 -13.39 -16.36 0.75
C ALA A 142 -12.80 -15.12 1.42
N ILE A 143 -12.53 -15.18 2.73
CA ILE A 143 -11.96 -14.07 3.52
C ILE A 143 -10.52 -13.71 3.09
N TYR A 144 -9.82 -14.61 2.40
CA TYR A 144 -8.45 -14.41 1.93
C TYR A 144 -8.37 -13.99 0.46
N SER A 145 -9.52 -13.80 -0.22
CA SER A 145 -9.58 -13.49 -1.66
C SER A 145 -8.87 -12.19 -2.04
N GLY A 146 -8.70 -11.25 -1.10
CA GLY A 146 -8.00 -9.97 -1.31
C GLY A 146 -6.50 -9.98 -1.03
N ASP A 147 -5.91 -11.11 -0.64
CA ASP A 147 -4.48 -11.16 -0.29
C ASP A 147 -3.55 -11.06 -1.51
N ILE A 148 -4.02 -11.41 -2.72
CA ILE A 148 -3.20 -11.55 -3.93
C ILE A 148 -3.73 -10.60 -5.00
N ASP A 149 -2.84 -9.73 -5.50
CA ASP A 149 -3.16 -8.74 -6.53
C ASP A 149 -2.94 -9.31 -7.95
N GLU A 150 -1.97 -10.23 -8.13
CA GLU A 150 -1.64 -10.81 -9.44
C GLU A 150 -1.18 -12.28 -9.34
N ILE A 151 -1.53 -13.09 -10.35
CA ILE A 151 -0.95 -14.43 -10.55
C ILE A 151 0.11 -14.39 -11.65
N ASN A 152 1.36 -14.72 -11.30
CA ASN A 152 2.47 -14.83 -12.24
C ASN A 152 3.16 -16.20 -12.09
N PRO A 153 2.84 -17.19 -12.95
CA PRO A 153 3.40 -18.54 -12.86
C PRO A 153 4.92 -18.63 -13.08
N ASP A 154 5.51 -17.63 -13.76
CA ASP A 154 6.92 -17.61 -14.12
C ASP A 154 7.81 -17.09 -12.99
N GLN A 155 7.22 -16.52 -11.93
CA GLN A 155 7.97 -16.03 -10.78
C GLN A 155 8.63 -17.20 -10.01
N ILE A 156 9.84 -16.97 -9.48
CA ILE A 156 10.61 -18.02 -8.80
C ILE A 156 9.94 -18.40 -7.47
N ALA A 157 9.66 -17.41 -6.63
CA ALA A 157 9.10 -17.59 -5.29
C ALA A 157 7.59 -17.80 -5.31
N ASP A 158 7.04 -18.54 -4.35
CA ASP A 158 5.59 -18.79 -4.29
C ASP A 158 4.77 -17.50 -4.10
N ARG A 159 5.31 -16.54 -3.35
CA ARG A 159 4.74 -15.21 -3.11
C ARG A 159 5.84 -14.16 -3.17
N ILE A 160 5.55 -12.99 -3.75
CA ILE A 160 6.42 -11.82 -3.74
C ILE A 160 5.59 -10.64 -3.24
N ILE A 161 6.12 -9.90 -2.28
CA ILE A 161 5.57 -8.61 -1.85
C ILE A 161 6.41 -7.50 -2.47
N THR A 162 5.75 -6.61 -3.20
CA THR A 162 6.32 -5.35 -3.65
C THR A 162 5.82 -4.26 -2.72
N ASN A 163 6.75 -3.61 -2.03
CA ASN A 163 6.45 -2.46 -1.19
C ASN A 163 7.33 -1.28 -1.61
N VAL A 164 6.69 -0.18 -2.00
CA VAL A 164 7.36 1.05 -2.42
C VAL A 164 6.96 2.15 -1.45
N VAL A 165 7.95 2.78 -0.81
CA VAL A 165 7.73 3.80 0.21
C VAL A 165 8.62 5.00 -0.11
N ASN A 166 8.01 6.13 -0.41
CA ASN A 166 8.75 7.37 -0.53
C ASN A 166 9.12 7.88 0.87
N THR A 167 10.24 8.58 0.98
CA THR A 167 10.72 9.09 2.26
C THR A 167 10.91 10.60 2.21
N SER A 168 10.85 11.28 3.36
CA SER A 168 11.16 12.71 3.46
C SER A 168 12.62 13.06 3.10
N MET A 169 13.48 12.04 2.96
CA MET A 169 14.85 12.15 2.47
C MET A 169 14.93 12.21 0.93
N GLY A 170 13.82 11.94 0.23
CA GLY A 170 13.77 11.87 -1.23
C GLY A 170 14.24 10.53 -1.81
N LEU A 171 14.37 9.49 -0.96
CA LEU A 171 14.67 8.12 -1.38
C LEU A 171 13.38 7.29 -1.48
N THR A 172 13.39 6.29 -2.37
CA THR A 172 12.32 5.31 -2.63
C THR A 172 12.87 3.90 -2.60
#